data_AF-A0A971EI46-F1
#
_entry.id   AF-A0A971EI46-F1
#
_cell.length_a   1.000
_cell.length_b   1.000
_cell.length_c   1.000
_cell.angle_alpha   90.00
_cell.angle_beta   90.00
_cell.angle_gamma   90.00
#
_symmetry.space_group_name_H-M   'P 1'
#
loop_
_entity.id
_entity.type
_entity.pdbx_description
1 polymer ?
#
loop_
_entity_poly.entity_id
_entity_poly.type
_entity_poly.pdbx_seq_one_letter_code
_entity_poly.pdbx_strand_id
1 'polypeptide(L)' 'MLAKELSETYGEKVEVKYVDTREKGLRAFPLIARLTEMGYPFPIIAIDGKPRLAGAIDVEQIRAILDEGVAQS' A
#
# COMPACT_ATOMS: atom_id res chain seq x y z
N MET A 1 -2.91 12.45 -6.89
CA MET A 1 -1.74 11.53 -6.88
C MET A 1 -1.55 11.11 -5.43
N LEU A 2 -1.62 9.81 -5.13
CA LEU A 2 -1.62 9.29 -3.75
C LEU A 2 -0.50 9.88 -2.86
N ALA A 3 0.74 9.94 -3.37
CA ALA A 3 1.86 10.51 -2.63
C ALA A 3 1.66 11.99 -2.22
N LYS A 4 1.11 12.80 -3.14
CA LYS A 4 0.81 14.21 -2.87
C LYS A 4 -0.31 14.33 -1.83
N GLU A 5 -1.39 13.57 -2.00
CA GLU A 5 -2.57 13.62 -1.13
C GLU A 5 -2.26 13.17 0.30
N LEU A 6 -1.38 12.18 0.47
CA LEU A 6 -0.93 11.75 1.80
C LEU A 6 0.11 12.72 2.38
N SER A 7 1.00 13.29 1.57
CA SER A 7 1.98 14.28 2.04
C SER A 7 1.32 15.57 2.56
N GLU A 8 0.21 16.01 1.93
CA GLU A 8 -0.55 17.18 2.40
C GLU A 8 -1.16 16.98 3.80
N THR A 9 -1.50 15.74 4.18
CA THR A 9 -2.11 15.41 5.48
C THR A 9 -1.07 14.99 6.53
N TYR A 10 -0.11 14.16 6.15
CA TYR A 10 0.82 13.50 7.08
C TYR A 10 2.25 14.07 7.05
N GLY A 11 2.55 14.97 6.11
CA GLY A 11 3.88 15.53 5.94
C GLY A 11 4.94 14.45 5.69
N GLU A 12 6.04 14.52 6.43
CA GLU A 12 7.16 13.58 6.32
C GLU A 12 6.94 12.26 7.08
N LYS A 13 5.82 12.10 7.79
CA LYS A 13 5.53 10.87 8.57
C LYS A 13 5.20 9.67 7.68
N VAL A 14 4.83 9.91 6.42
CA VAL A 14 4.41 8.87 5.47
C VAL A 14 5.22 8.98 4.19
N GLU A 15 5.94 7.91 3.85
CA GLU A 15 6.63 7.77 2.57
C GLU A 15 5.80 6.85 1.65
N VAL A 16 5.52 7.30 0.43
CA VAL A 16 4.76 6.52 -0.56
C VAL A 16 5.67 6.07 -1.69
N LYS A 17 5.75 4.75 -1.89
CA LYS A 17 6.52 4.12 -2.97
C LYS A 17 5.60 3.36 -3.91
N TYR A 18 5.72 3.61 -5.21
CA TYR A 18 5.10 2.79 -6.24
C TYR A 18 6.07 1.70 -6.69
N VAL A 19 5.61 0.46 -6.77
CA VAL A 19 6.41 -0.69 -7.21
C VAL A 19 5.70 -1.36 -8.39
N ASP A 20 6.31 -1.31 -9.56
CA ASP A 20 5.85 -2.08 -10.72
C ASP A 20 6.39 -3.51 -10.65
N THR A 21 5.51 -4.45 -10.33
CA THR A 21 5.89 -5.87 -10.20
C THR A 21 6.21 -6.53 -11.54
N ARG A 22 5.87 -5.90 -12.68
CA ARG A 22 6.14 -6.43 -14.02
C ARG A 22 7.62 -6.36 -14.37
N GLU A 23 8.36 -5.37 -13.85
CA GLU A 23 9.78 -5.19 -14.19
C GLU A 23 10.66 -6.36 -13.75
N LYS A 24 10.41 -6.91 -12.56
CA LYS A 24 11.17 -8.04 -11.99
C LYS A 24 10.39 -9.36 -11.98
N GLY A 25 9.11 -9.31 -12.33
CA GLY A 25 8.16 -10.41 -12.20
C GLY A 25 7.76 -10.70 -10.75
N LEU A 26 6.63 -11.39 -10.57
CA LEU A 26 6.06 -11.68 -9.24
C LEU A 26 6.96 -12.55 -8.35
N ARG A 27 7.83 -13.37 -8.94
CA ARG A 27 8.77 -14.23 -8.17
C ARG A 27 9.75 -13.42 -7.33
N ALA A 28 10.04 -12.16 -7.70
CA ALA A 28 10.86 -11.26 -6.90
C ALA A 28 10.13 -10.71 -5.65
N PHE A 29 8.82 -10.94 -5.53
CA PHE A 29 7.97 -10.45 -4.47
C PHE A 29 7.12 -11.59 -3.87
N PRO A 30 7.71 -12.51 -3.08
CA PRO A 30 7.03 -13.74 -2.65
C PRO A 30 5.67 -13.51 -1.96
N LEU A 31 5.58 -12.46 -1.15
CA LEU A 31 4.33 -12.09 -0.49
C LEU A 31 3.25 -11.66 -1.48
N ILE A 32 3.61 -10.85 -2.48
CA ILE A 32 2.68 -10.38 -3.51
C ILE A 32 2.26 -11.53 -4.43
N ALA A 33 3.21 -12.40 -4.81
CA ALA A 33 2.92 -13.61 -5.58
C ALA A 33 1.86 -14.49 -4.90
N ARG A 34 2.02 -14.74 -3.59
CA ARG A 34 1.04 -15.50 -2.81
C ARG A 34 -0.34 -14.84 -2.80
N LEU A 35 -0.41 -13.52 -2.63
CA LEU A 35 -1.70 -12.82 -2.65
C LEU A 35 -2.39 -12.91 -4.01
N THR A 36 -1.63 -12.80 -5.10
CA THR A 36 -2.19 -12.98 -6.44
C THR A 36 -2.66 -14.41 -6.70
N GLU A 37 -1.96 -15.42 -6.19
CA GLU A 37 -2.39 -16.83 -6.25
C GLU A 37 -3.69 -17.08 -5.46
N MET A 38 -3.91 -16.33 -4.38
CA MET A 38 -5.16 -16.34 -3.61
C MET A 38 -6.30 -15.56 -4.29
N GLY A 39 -6.05 -14.93 -5.44
CA GLY A 39 -7.04 -14.20 -6.21
C GLY A 39 -7.22 -12.73 -5.83
N TYR A 40 -6.34 -12.16 -4.99
CA TYR A 40 -6.39 -10.73 -4.69
C TYR A 40 -5.96 -9.90 -5.90
N PRO A 41 -6.80 -8.96 -6.37
CA PRO A 41 -6.49 -8.16 -7.54
C PRO A 41 -5.49 -7.03 -7.24
N PHE A 42 -4.75 -6.62 -8.27
CA PHE A 42 -3.99 -5.37 -8.23
C PHE A 42 -4.91 -4.14 -8.28
N PRO A 43 -4.48 -2.99 -7.76
CA PRO A 43 -3.24 -2.80 -6.98
C PRO A 43 -3.34 -3.41 -5.58
N ILE A 44 -2.22 -3.90 -5.05
CA ILE A 44 -2.09 -4.32 -3.64
C ILE A 44 -1.39 -3.20 -2.89
N ILE A 45 -1.99 -2.74 -1.80
CA ILE A 45 -1.47 -1.65 -0.97
C ILE A 45 -0.95 -2.26 0.32
N ALA A 46 0.33 -2.02 0.58
CA ALA A 46 0.98 -2.40 1.82
C ALA A 46 1.31 -1.14 2.64
N ILE A 47 0.98 -1.20 3.93
CA ILE A 47 1.30 -0.16 4.92
C ILE A 47 2.17 -0.83 5.98
N ASP A 48 3.33 -0.23 6.29
CA ASP A 48 4.36 -0.80 7.16
C ASP A 48 4.78 -2.23 6.79
N GLY A 49 4.97 -2.45 5.49
CA GLY A 49 5.37 -3.74 4.92
C GLY A 49 4.27 -4.83 4.95
N LYS A 50 3.07 -4.51 5.45
CA LYS A 50 1.95 -5.45 5.56
C LYS A 50 0.87 -5.12 4.54
N PRO A 51 0.44 -6.07 3.70
CA PRO A 51 -0.71 -5.91 2.82
C PRO A 51 -1.96 -5.54 3.64
N ARG A 52 -2.68 -4.51 3.19
CA ARG A 52 -3.90 -4.02 3.84
C ARG A 52 -5.09 -3.98 2.89
N LEU A 53 -4.89 -3.52 1.65
CA LEU A 53 -5.94 -3.32 0.67
C LEU A 53 -5.56 -3.95 -0.66
N ALA A 54 -6.57 -4.32 -1.45
CA ALA A 54 -6.40 -4.89 -2.78
C ALA A 54 -7.54 -4.43 -3.72
N GLY A 55 -7.23 -4.27 -5.00
CA GLY A 55 -8.21 -4.02 -6.07
C GLY A 55 -8.53 -2.57 -6.37
N ALA A 56 -8.30 -1.66 -5.43
CA ALA A 56 -8.48 -0.22 -5.64
C ALA A 56 -7.55 0.60 -4.73
N ILE A 57 -7.28 1.83 -5.15
CA ILE A 57 -6.64 2.84 -4.30
C ILE A 57 -7.75 3.72 -3.72
N ASP A 58 -8.17 3.40 -2.50
CA ASP A 58 -9.11 4.20 -1.72
C ASP A 58 -8.33 5.05 -0.71
N VAL A 59 -8.25 6.35 -0.97
CA VAL A 59 -7.44 7.28 -0.18
C VAL A 59 -8.02 7.47 1.23
N GLU A 60 -9.35 7.46 1.37
CA GLU A 60 -10.01 7.63 2.66
C GLU A 60 -9.79 6.39 3.53
N GLN A 61 -9.84 5.19 2.94
CA GLN A 61 -9.52 3.96 3.65
C GLN A 61 -8.04 3.88 4.06
N ILE A 62 -7.13 4.36 3.21
CA ILE A 62 -5.70 4.44 3.56
C ILE A 62 -5.48 5.41 4.73
N ARG A 63 -6.13 6.58 4.72
CA ARG A 63 -6.08 7.56 5.82
C ARG A 63 -6.55 6.96 7.13
N ALA A 64 -7.70 6.28 7.13
CA ALA A 64 -8.23 5.63 8.32
C ALA A 64 -7.23 4.65 8.94
N ILE A 65 -6.56 3.82 8.13
CA ILE A 65 -5.55 2.85 8.61
C ILE A 65 -4.30 3.57 9.14
N LEU A 66 -3.87 4.65 8.49
CA LEU A 66 -2.72 5.43 8.96
C LEU A 66 -3.02 6.12 10.30
N ASP A 67 -4.22 6.69 10.45
CA ASP A 67 -4.66 7.35 11.68
C ASP A 67 -4.72 6.37 12.86
N GLU A 68 -5.18 5.13 12.63
CA GLU A 68 -5.13 4.05 13.61
C GLU A 68 -3.70 3.74 14.09
N GLY A 69 -2.72 3.75 13.19
CA GLY A 69 -1.31 3.50 13.51
C GLY A 69 -0.63 4.69 14.21
N VAL A 70 -0.94 5.91 13.79
CA VAL A 70 -0.40 7.15 14.38
C VAL A 70 -0.93 7.38 15.80
N ALA A 71 -2.18 7.00 16.10
CA ALA A 71 -2.75 7.14 17.44
C ALA A 71 -2.13 6.21 18.50
N GLN A 72 -1.33 5.22 18.09
CA GLN A 72 -0.65 4.28 18.99
C GLN A 72 0.84 4.61 19.21
N SER A 73 1.34 5.72 18.67
CA SER A 73 2.75 6.14 18.71
C SER A 73 2.99 7.35 19.59
#